data_AF-A0A2H3IN74-F1
#
_entry.id   AF-A0A2H3IN74-F1
#
_cell.length_a   1.000
_cell.length_b   1.000
_cell.length_c   1.000
_cell.angle_alpha   90.00
_cell.angle_beta   90.00
_cell.angle_gamma   90.00
#
_symmetry.space_group_name_H-M   'P 1'
#
loop_
_entity.id
_entity.type
_entity.pdbx_description
1 polymer ?
#
loop_
_entity_poly.entity_id
_entity_poly.type
_entity_poly.pdbx_seq_one_letter_code
_entity_poly.pdbx_strand_id
1 'polypeptide(L)'
;MDKLQTLVVEPLQPILKPISDALPEPVHDAIISLIGAPCHSALLLDLDVNKDPKCTSLAISKALGLAIVGASAIVKVPQILKLVNSRSSAGVSFMSYAMETASLLITLSYNVRQQFPFSTYGESALIAVQDVVIGVLVLSFAGKPAGAAAFVAVVAASIYALLFDATLVDAHTLSLLQAGAGVLGVASKLPQIFTIYQEGTTGQLSAFAVFNYLLGTLSRIFTTLQEVDDNLILYSIVAAFVLNAVLAIQMVYYWNSPAKKTAIPAKHNKKAVANSPAAAQASGVSPKPAGKTPTTRRRG
;
A
#
# COMPACT_ATOMS: atom_id res chain seq x y z
N MET A 1 -24.60 18.09 -4.85
CA MET A 1 -23.83 17.02 -5.56
C MET A 1 -23.75 17.35 -7.04
N ASP A 2 -24.84 17.84 -7.62
CA ASP A 2 -25.09 18.71 -8.78
C ASP A 2 -23.97 18.87 -9.81
N LYS A 3 -22.79 19.37 -9.45
CA LYS A 3 -21.62 19.42 -10.37
C LYS A 3 -21.14 18.03 -10.81
N LEU A 4 -21.26 17.01 -9.96
CA LEU A 4 -20.95 15.62 -10.30
C LEU A 4 -22.01 15.05 -11.24
N GLN A 5 -23.30 15.30 -10.96
CA GLN A 5 -24.40 14.87 -11.83
C GLN A 5 -24.24 15.49 -13.23
N THR A 6 -24.16 16.82 -13.31
CA THR A 6 -24.14 17.57 -14.58
C THR A 6 -22.85 17.45 -15.39
N LEU A 7 -21.67 17.33 -14.76
CA LEU A 7 -20.39 17.27 -15.47
C LEU A 7 -19.88 15.84 -15.72
N VAL A 8 -20.42 14.83 -15.04
CA VAL A 8 -19.91 13.45 -15.11
C VAL A 8 -21.03 12.43 -15.35
N VAL A 9 -22.12 12.45 -14.57
CA VAL A 9 -23.16 11.42 -14.66
C VAL A 9 -24.03 11.61 -15.91
N GLU A 10 -24.56 12.80 -16.16
CA GLU A 10 -25.41 13.12 -17.33
C GLU A 10 -24.71 12.83 -18.67
N PRO A 11 -23.43 13.23 -18.91
CA PRO A 11 -22.71 12.84 -20.13
C PRO A 11 -22.47 11.34 -20.29
N LEU A 12 -22.37 10.58 -19.19
CA LEU A 12 -22.12 9.14 -19.20
C LEU A 12 -23.40 8.29 -19.13
N GLN A 13 -24.55 8.88 -18.73
CA GLN A 13 -25.83 8.20 -18.56
C GLN A 13 -26.27 7.36 -19.77
N PRO A 14 -26.15 7.80 -21.05
CA PRO A 14 -26.52 6.96 -22.20
C PRO A 14 -25.61 5.74 -22.42
N ILE A 15 -24.42 5.70 -21.79
CA ILE A 15 -23.50 4.55 -21.80
C ILE A 15 -23.73 3.69 -20.55
N LEU A 16 -23.88 4.32 -19.39
CA LEU A 16 -24.04 3.65 -18.09
C LEU A 16 -25.37 2.91 -17.98
N LYS A 17 -26.48 3.47 -18.49
CA LYS A 17 -27.82 2.88 -18.31
C LYS A 17 -28.00 1.51 -19.00
N PRO A 18 -27.65 1.31 -20.28
CA PRO A 18 -27.72 -0.04 -20.89
C PRO A 18 -26.70 -1.04 -20.31
N ILE A 19 -25.69 -0.58 -19.56
CA ILE A 19 -24.78 -1.46 -18.79
C ILE A 19 -25.42 -1.81 -17.43
N SER A 20 -26.03 -0.84 -16.75
CA SER A 20 -26.81 -1.02 -15.52
C SER A 20 -27.89 -2.08 -15.70
N ASP A 21 -28.69 -1.93 -16.75
CA ASP A 21 -29.88 -2.75 -17.00
C ASP A 21 -29.52 -4.15 -17.55
N ALA A 22 -28.24 -4.41 -17.83
CA ALA A 22 -27.71 -5.67 -18.35
C ALA A 22 -26.83 -6.43 -17.33
N LEU A 23 -26.75 -5.98 -16.07
CA LEU A 23 -26.01 -6.65 -15.01
C LEU A 23 -26.73 -7.94 -14.56
N PRO A 24 -26.02 -9.07 -14.36
CA PRO A 24 -26.61 -10.28 -13.79
C PRO A 24 -27.06 -10.08 -12.33
N GLU A 25 -28.13 -10.76 -11.91
CA GLU A 25 -28.65 -10.71 -10.52
C GLU A 25 -27.56 -10.90 -9.44
N PRO A 26 -26.60 -11.84 -9.54
CA PRO A 26 -25.53 -11.97 -8.55
C PRO A 26 -24.63 -10.73 -8.39
N VAL A 27 -24.59 -9.85 -9.39
CA VAL A 27 -23.85 -8.57 -9.32
C VAL A 27 -24.72 -7.47 -8.71
N HIS A 28 -26.03 -7.47 -8.97
CA HIS A 28 -26.98 -6.63 -8.22
C HIS A 28 -26.93 -6.99 -6.73
N ASP A 29 -27.01 -8.27 -6.37
CA ASP A 29 -26.88 -8.74 -4.98
C ASP A 29 -25.55 -8.35 -4.33
N ALA A 30 -24.43 -8.48 -5.06
CA ALA A 30 -23.12 -8.07 -4.58
C ALA A 30 -23.04 -6.56 -4.30
N ILE A 31 -23.68 -5.73 -5.14
CA ILE A 31 -23.72 -4.26 -4.94
C ILE A 31 -24.70 -3.89 -3.83
N ILE A 32 -25.87 -4.54 -3.74
CA ILE A 32 -26.83 -4.38 -2.65
C ILE A 32 -26.19 -4.74 -1.30
N SER A 33 -25.37 -5.79 -1.25
CA SER A 33 -24.57 -6.18 -0.07
C SER A 33 -23.47 -5.15 0.27
N LEU A 34 -22.93 -4.45 -0.72
CA LEU A 34 -21.81 -3.51 -0.55
C LEU A 34 -22.23 -2.09 -0.16
N ILE A 35 -23.31 -1.55 -0.73
CA ILE A 35 -23.82 -0.17 -0.49
C ILE A 35 -25.23 -0.10 0.08
N GLY A 36 -25.94 -1.23 0.19
CA GLY A 36 -27.33 -1.28 0.67
C GLY A 36 -28.37 -1.08 -0.44
N ALA A 37 -29.50 -1.77 -0.33
CA ALA A 37 -30.61 -1.72 -1.28
C ALA A 37 -31.13 -0.30 -1.64
N PRO A 38 -31.34 0.66 -0.71
CA PRO A 38 -31.82 2.00 -1.09
C PRO A 38 -30.77 2.78 -1.90
N CYS A 39 -29.48 2.63 -1.59
CA CYS A 39 -28.40 3.27 -2.34
C CYS A 39 -28.17 2.62 -3.70
N HIS A 40 -28.35 1.29 -3.81
CA HIS A 40 -28.32 0.58 -5.08
C HIS A 40 -29.36 1.14 -6.06
N SER A 41 -30.62 1.27 -5.66
CA SER A 41 -31.66 1.83 -6.55
C SER A 41 -31.37 3.27 -6.96
N ALA A 42 -30.99 4.14 -6.01
CA ALA A 42 -30.75 5.56 -6.28
C ALA A 42 -29.53 5.82 -7.19
N LEU A 43 -28.45 5.04 -7.06
CA LEU A 43 -27.21 5.28 -7.81
C LEU A 43 -27.08 4.43 -9.07
N LEU A 44 -27.59 3.19 -9.07
CA LEU A 44 -27.40 2.26 -10.17
C LEU A 44 -28.58 2.28 -11.15
N LEU A 45 -29.81 2.16 -10.65
CA LEU A 45 -31.01 2.13 -11.50
C LEU A 45 -31.46 3.54 -11.94
N ASP A 46 -31.52 4.49 -10.99
CA ASP A 46 -31.91 5.87 -11.27
C ASP A 46 -30.77 6.69 -11.92
N LEU A 47 -29.51 6.37 -11.61
CA LEU A 47 -28.31 7.17 -11.96
C LEU A 47 -28.42 8.64 -11.47
N ASP A 48 -28.89 8.84 -10.23
CA ASP A 48 -29.04 10.16 -9.61
C ASP A 48 -28.20 10.26 -8.32
N VAL A 49 -27.04 10.93 -8.42
CA VAL A 49 -26.12 11.12 -7.29
C VAL A 49 -26.51 12.29 -6.38
N ASN A 50 -27.62 12.97 -6.66
CA ASN A 50 -28.20 14.05 -5.84
C ASN A 50 -29.29 13.52 -4.90
N LYS A 51 -30.02 12.48 -5.32
CA LYS A 51 -31.17 11.88 -4.63
C LYS A 51 -30.90 11.49 -3.18
N ASP A 52 -29.71 10.96 -2.89
CA ASP A 52 -29.16 10.89 -1.53
C ASP A 52 -27.62 11.12 -1.55
N PRO A 53 -27.12 12.26 -1.04
CA PRO A 53 -25.68 12.55 -1.01
C PRO A 53 -24.89 11.66 -0.04
N LYS A 54 -25.53 10.99 0.93
CA LYS A 54 -24.88 9.98 1.79
C LYS A 54 -24.64 8.70 1.01
N CYS A 55 -25.63 8.21 0.27
CA CYS A 55 -25.45 7.07 -0.63
C CYS A 55 -24.33 7.33 -1.65
N THR A 56 -24.29 8.53 -2.25
CA THR A 56 -23.20 8.95 -3.14
C THR A 56 -21.83 8.91 -2.45
N SER A 57 -21.72 9.44 -1.24
CA SER A 57 -20.45 9.46 -0.50
C SER A 57 -19.99 8.05 -0.09
N LEU A 58 -20.92 7.19 0.35
CA LEU A 58 -20.67 5.79 0.69
C LEU A 58 -20.25 4.98 -0.54
N ALA A 59 -20.93 5.12 -1.68
CA ALA A 59 -20.57 4.39 -2.89
C ALA A 59 -19.22 4.82 -3.47
N ILE A 60 -18.89 6.12 -3.43
CA ILE A 60 -17.55 6.62 -3.77
C ILE A 60 -16.52 6.01 -2.80
N SER A 61 -16.82 5.91 -1.50
CA SER A 61 -15.95 5.27 -0.51
C SER A 61 -15.71 3.79 -0.84
N LYS A 62 -16.77 3.01 -1.07
CA LYS A 62 -16.66 1.59 -1.40
C LYS A 62 -15.88 1.34 -2.68
N ALA A 63 -16.13 2.14 -3.73
CA ALA A 63 -15.39 2.07 -4.99
C ALA A 63 -13.89 2.40 -4.79
N LEU A 64 -13.58 3.44 -4.01
CA LEU A 64 -12.22 3.85 -3.70
C LEU A 64 -11.49 2.81 -2.83
N GLY A 65 -12.15 2.27 -1.80
CA GLY A 65 -11.64 1.18 -0.97
C GLY A 65 -11.34 -0.08 -1.81
N LEU A 66 -12.28 -0.53 -2.64
CA LEU A 66 -12.07 -1.66 -3.54
C LEU A 66 -10.96 -1.42 -4.57
N ALA A 67 -10.84 -0.20 -5.11
CA ALA A 67 -9.75 0.14 -6.02
C ALA A 67 -8.38 0.07 -5.34
N ILE A 68 -8.27 0.54 -4.09
CA ILE A 68 -7.03 0.44 -3.29
C ILE A 68 -6.73 -1.02 -2.93
N VAL A 69 -7.72 -1.80 -2.50
CA VAL A 69 -7.59 -3.25 -2.25
C VAL A 69 -7.11 -3.98 -3.51
N GLY A 70 -7.73 -3.73 -4.68
CA GLY A 70 -7.33 -4.31 -5.95
C GLY A 70 -5.91 -3.92 -6.39
N ALA A 71 -5.52 -2.66 -6.19
CA ALA A 71 -4.15 -2.21 -6.44
C ALA A 71 -3.13 -2.89 -5.51
N SER A 72 -3.47 -3.06 -4.23
CA SER A 72 -2.58 -3.67 -3.23
C SER A 72 -2.15 -5.10 -3.58
N ALA A 73 -3.01 -5.85 -4.29
CA ALA A 73 -2.78 -7.23 -4.73
C ALA A 73 -1.54 -7.40 -5.64
N ILE A 74 -1.09 -6.32 -6.30
CA ILE A 74 0.05 -6.34 -7.22
C ILE A 74 1.28 -5.55 -6.74
N VAL A 75 1.20 -4.85 -5.60
CA VAL A 75 2.28 -3.93 -5.13
C VAL A 75 3.60 -4.64 -4.91
N LYS A 76 3.60 -5.83 -4.29
CA LYS A 76 4.82 -6.57 -3.94
C LYS A 76 5.18 -7.63 -5.00
N VAL A 77 4.28 -7.93 -5.96
CA VAL A 77 4.50 -8.92 -7.05
C VAL A 77 5.79 -8.67 -7.86
N PRO A 78 6.17 -7.44 -8.26
CA PRO A 78 7.46 -7.19 -8.94
C PRO A 78 8.69 -7.62 -8.12
N GLN A 79 8.61 -7.57 -6.78
CA GLN A 79 9.69 -7.99 -5.90
C GLN A 79 9.71 -9.52 -5.73
N ILE A 80 8.55 -10.18 -5.67
CA ILE A 80 8.43 -11.65 -5.72
C ILE A 80 9.06 -12.18 -7.02
N LEU A 81 8.72 -11.60 -8.17
CA LEU A 81 9.29 -11.97 -9.47
C LEU A 81 10.80 -11.75 -9.52
N LYS A 82 11.32 -10.64 -8.99
CA LYS A 82 12.77 -10.40 -8.87
C LYS A 82 13.47 -11.48 -8.05
N LEU A 83 12.93 -11.85 -6.89
CA LEU A 83 13.50 -12.91 -6.02
C LEU A 83 13.50 -14.28 -6.72
N VAL A 84 12.39 -14.67 -7.35
CA VAL A 84 12.25 -15.98 -8.03
C VAL A 84 13.18 -16.07 -9.24
N ASN A 85 13.36 -14.97 -9.98
CA ASN A 85 14.24 -14.91 -11.15
C ASN A 85 15.72 -14.80 -10.79
N SER A 86 16.08 -14.09 -9.72
CA SER A 86 17.47 -13.98 -9.24
C SER A 86 17.95 -15.24 -8.48
N ARG A 87 17.01 -15.97 -7.87
CA ARG A 87 17.26 -17.02 -6.85
C ARG A 87 18.18 -16.55 -5.73
N SER A 88 18.14 -15.25 -5.41
CA SER A 88 19.02 -14.60 -4.43
C SER A 88 18.29 -13.49 -3.69
N SER A 89 18.42 -13.50 -2.36
CA SER A 89 17.89 -12.47 -1.46
C SER A 89 18.90 -11.36 -1.12
N ALA A 90 19.99 -11.24 -1.88
CA ALA A 90 21.02 -10.22 -1.69
C ALA A 90 20.43 -8.79 -1.76
N GLY A 91 20.60 -8.02 -0.68
CA GLY A 91 20.05 -6.68 -0.55
C GLY A 91 18.57 -6.61 -0.18
N VAL A 92 17.95 -7.73 0.25
CA VAL A 92 16.56 -7.76 0.72
C VAL A 92 16.51 -8.05 2.22
N SER A 93 15.97 -7.13 3.00
CA SER A 93 15.92 -7.21 4.47
C SER A 93 14.77 -8.10 4.95
N PHE A 94 15.06 -9.33 5.39
CA PHE A 94 14.06 -10.20 6.03
C PHE A 94 13.39 -9.50 7.23
N MET A 95 14.16 -8.81 8.07
CA MET A 95 13.64 -8.15 9.28
C MET A 95 12.62 -7.07 8.93
N SER A 96 12.81 -6.34 7.82
CA SER A 96 11.85 -5.33 7.37
C SER A 96 10.51 -5.97 6.98
N TYR A 97 10.54 -7.05 6.18
CA TYR A 97 9.32 -7.79 5.81
C TYR A 97 8.66 -8.48 7.00
N ALA A 98 9.42 -8.96 7.99
CA ALA A 98 8.87 -9.55 9.22
C ALA A 98 8.17 -8.50 10.10
N MET A 99 8.73 -7.30 10.24
CA MET A 99 8.10 -6.19 10.96
C MET A 99 6.89 -5.62 10.21
N GLU A 100 6.96 -5.50 8.88
CA GLU A 100 5.82 -5.11 8.05
C GLU A 100 4.67 -6.13 8.18
N THR A 101 4.98 -7.44 8.06
CA THR A 101 4.02 -8.53 8.31
C THR A 101 3.38 -8.42 9.70
N ALA A 102 4.16 -8.22 10.77
CA ALA A 102 3.63 -8.10 12.12
C ALA A 102 2.67 -6.89 12.27
N SER A 103 3.05 -5.73 11.72
CA SER A 103 2.21 -4.53 11.73
C SER A 103 0.90 -4.72 10.95
N LEU A 104 0.95 -5.45 9.83
CA LEU A 104 -0.22 -5.74 9.01
C LEU A 104 -1.13 -6.79 9.66
N LEU A 105 -0.58 -7.79 10.36
CA LEU A 105 -1.36 -8.76 11.15
C LEU A 105 -2.09 -8.10 12.32
N ILE A 106 -1.44 -7.18 13.04
CA ILE A 106 -2.08 -6.36 14.08
C ILE A 106 -3.25 -5.56 13.47
N THR A 107 -3.00 -4.87 12.35
CA THR A 107 -4.01 -4.06 11.64
C THR A 107 -5.20 -4.92 11.20
N LEU A 108 -4.93 -6.08 10.60
CA LEU A 108 -5.92 -7.05 10.16
C LEU A 108 -6.78 -7.55 11.33
N SER A 109 -6.15 -8.05 12.39
CA SER A 109 -6.85 -8.60 13.56
C SER A 109 -7.66 -7.55 14.31
N TYR A 110 -7.19 -6.30 14.41
CA TYR A 110 -7.95 -5.19 14.98
C TYR A 110 -9.21 -4.93 14.17
N ASN A 111 -9.07 -4.70 12.86
CA ASN A 111 -10.21 -4.36 12.00
C ASN A 111 -11.26 -5.49 11.92
N VAL A 112 -10.82 -6.76 11.91
CA VAL A 112 -11.74 -7.91 11.94
C VAL A 112 -12.43 -8.05 13.31
N ARG A 113 -11.74 -7.87 14.43
CA ARG A 113 -12.37 -7.95 15.76
C ARG A 113 -13.33 -6.79 16.04
N GLN A 114 -13.09 -5.62 15.45
CA GLN A 114 -14.03 -4.49 15.43
C GLN A 114 -15.17 -4.65 14.40
N GLN A 115 -15.19 -5.76 13.63
CA GLN A 115 -16.21 -6.07 12.60
C GLN A 115 -16.33 -5.03 11.48
N PHE A 116 -15.24 -4.31 11.15
CA PHE A 116 -15.25 -3.32 10.08
C PHE A 116 -15.35 -3.95 8.68
N PRO A 117 -15.81 -3.20 7.65
CA PRO A 117 -15.89 -3.71 6.29
C PRO A 117 -14.54 -4.10 5.69
N PHE A 118 -14.52 -5.15 4.84
CA PHE A 118 -13.29 -5.59 4.15
C PHE A 118 -12.69 -4.51 3.22
N SER A 119 -13.50 -3.59 2.70
CA SER A 119 -13.04 -2.41 1.95
C SER A 119 -12.09 -1.50 2.74
N THR A 120 -12.19 -1.50 4.08
CA THR A 120 -11.29 -0.77 4.98
C THR A 120 -9.90 -1.42 5.04
N TYR A 121 -9.82 -2.71 5.37
CA TYR A 121 -8.57 -3.38 5.77
C TYR A 121 -8.03 -4.42 4.77
N GLY A 122 -8.76 -4.70 3.69
CA GLY A 122 -8.41 -5.73 2.70
C GLY A 122 -7.05 -5.49 2.03
N GLU A 123 -6.57 -4.25 1.98
CA GLU A 123 -5.22 -3.94 1.52
C GLU A 123 -4.16 -4.59 2.43
N SER A 124 -4.37 -4.52 3.74
CA SER A 124 -3.45 -5.06 4.72
C SER A 124 -3.41 -6.59 4.68
N ALA A 125 -4.56 -7.23 4.43
CA ALA A 125 -4.65 -8.67 4.22
C ALA A 125 -3.85 -9.11 2.98
N LEU A 126 -4.05 -8.44 1.84
CA LEU A 126 -3.39 -8.80 0.58
C LEU A 126 -1.89 -8.48 0.58
N ILE A 127 -1.46 -7.41 1.23
CA ILE A 127 -0.03 -7.09 1.40
C ILE A 127 0.62 -8.08 2.38
N ALA A 128 -0.03 -8.43 3.51
CA ALA A 128 0.50 -9.40 4.46
C ALA A 128 0.76 -10.77 3.81
N VAL A 129 -0.15 -11.26 2.97
CA VAL A 129 0.05 -12.52 2.21
C VAL A 129 1.28 -12.43 1.30
N GLN A 130 1.46 -11.31 0.58
CA GLN A 130 2.63 -11.10 -0.27
C GLN A 130 3.95 -10.99 0.54
N ASP A 131 3.91 -10.35 1.71
CA ASP A 131 5.09 -10.17 2.57
C ASP A 131 5.51 -11.46 3.27
N VAL A 132 4.56 -12.32 3.64
CA VAL A 132 4.84 -13.69 4.09
C VAL A 132 5.53 -14.49 2.97
N VAL A 133 5.03 -14.41 1.73
CA VAL A 133 5.68 -15.05 0.57
C VAL A 133 7.09 -14.50 0.35
N ILE A 134 7.31 -13.19 0.45
CA ILE A 134 8.64 -12.59 0.34
C ILE A 134 9.55 -13.06 1.48
N GLY A 135 9.10 -13.09 2.73
CA GLY A 135 9.88 -13.55 3.87
C GLY A 135 10.33 -15.01 3.72
N VAL A 136 9.43 -15.89 3.26
CA VAL A 136 9.73 -17.29 2.93
C VAL A 136 10.75 -17.41 1.80
N LEU A 137 10.59 -16.65 0.70
CA LEU A 137 11.56 -16.65 -0.41
C LEU A 137 12.92 -16.12 0.02
N VAL A 138 12.95 -15.05 0.83
CA VAL A 138 14.18 -14.41 1.32
C VAL A 138 15.00 -15.37 2.19
N LEU A 139 14.35 -16.09 3.10
CA LEU A 139 15.00 -17.09 3.94
C LEU A 139 15.40 -18.35 3.15
N SER A 140 14.57 -18.79 2.21
CA SER A 140 14.87 -19.94 1.35
C SER A 140 16.10 -19.70 0.46
N PHE A 141 16.17 -18.54 -0.21
CA PHE A 141 17.33 -18.16 -1.04
C PHE A 141 18.54 -17.69 -0.21
N ALA A 142 18.38 -17.48 1.10
CA ALA A 142 19.49 -17.33 2.05
C ALA A 142 19.99 -18.68 2.61
N GLY A 143 19.49 -19.82 2.12
CA GLY A 143 19.89 -21.15 2.59
C GLY A 143 19.34 -21.53 3.97
N LYS A 144 18.26 -20.91 4.43
CA LYS A 144 17.66 -21.09 5.77
C LYS A 144 16.23 -21.66 5.71
N PRO A 145 16.01 -22.86 5.12
CA PRO A 145 14.65 -23.43 4.98
C PRO A 145 13.96 -23.68 6.33
N ALA A 146 14.70 -24.12 7.36
CA ALA A 146 14.16 -24.25 8.71
C ALA A 146 13.71 -22.90 9.30
N GLY A 147 14.41 -21.81 8.96
CA GLY A 147 13.99 -20.45 9.32
C GLY A 147 12.71 -20.03 8.59
N ALA A 148 12.55 -20.39 7.32
CA ALA A 148 11.33 -20.12 6.55
C ALA A 148 10.12 -20.86 7.14
N ALA A 149 10.29 -22.13 7.52
CA ALA A 149 9.25 -22.89 8.22
C ALA A 149 8.90 -22.29 9.60
N ALA A 150 9.91 -21.89 10.38
CA ALA A 150 9.70 -21.22 11.66
C ALA A 150 8.98 -19.87 11.52
N PHE A 151 9.29 -19.09 10.47
CA PHE A 151 8.60 -17.83 10.17
C PHE A 151 7.11 -18.06 9.85
N VAL A 152 6.78 -19.07 9.03
CA VAL A 152 5.38 -19.44 8.75
C VAL A 152 4.66 -19.90 10.02
N ALA A 153 5.32 -20.68 10.88
CA ALA A 153 4.74 -21.10 12.17
C ALA A 153 4.49 -19.91 13.12
N VAL A 154 5.43 -18.97 13.21
CA VAL A 154 5.26 -17.72 13.99
C VAL A 154 4.12 -16.87 13.42
N VAL A 155 3.99 -16.75 12.10
CA VAL A 155 2.87 -16.04 11.44
C VAL A 155 1.53 -16.70 11.76
N ALA A 156 1.43 -18.04 11.67
CA ALA A 156 0.21 -18.78 12.01
C ALA A 156 -0.17 -18.65 13.50
N ALA A 157 0.80 -18.77 14.41
CA ALA A 157 0.60 -18.54 15.83
C ALA A 157 0.21 -17.08 16.14
N SER A 158 0.77 -16.10 15.42
CA SER A 158 0.39 -14.68 15.56
C SER A 158 -1.06 -14.44 15.12
N ILE A 159 -1.47 -15.04 14.00
CA ILE A 159 -2.87 -14.97 13.53
C ILE A 159 -3.80 -15.58 14.60
N TYR A 160 -3.45 -16.75 15.15
CA TYR A 160 -4.24 -17.38 16.22
C TYR A 160 -4.40 -16.47 17.45
N ALA A 161 -3.28 -15.98 18.00
CA ALA A 161 -3.27 -15.18 19.22
C ALA A 161 -3.91 -13.79 19.05
N LEU A 162 -3.76 -13.13 17.89
CA LEU A 162 -4.33 -11.80 17.67
C LEU A 162 -5.82 -11.84 17.30
N LEU A 163 -6.25 -12.84 16.52
CA LEU A 163 -7.59 -12.88 15.94
C LEU A 163 -8.59 -13.77 16.70
N PHE A 164 -8.16 -14.93 17.16
CA PHE A 164 -9.05 -15.96 17.72
C PHE A 164 -8.98 -16.08 19.25
N ASP A 165 -7.79 -15.88 19.84
CA ASP A 165 -7.60 -16.01 21.30
C ASP A 165 -7.62 -14.65 22.02
N ALA A 166 -8.82 -14.26 22.46
CA ALA A 166 -9.03 -13.06 23.26
C ALA A 166 -8.43 -13.12 24.68
N THR A 167 -7.89 -14.27 25.12
CA THR A 167 -7.20 -14.41 26.42
C THR A 167 -5.69 -14.16 26.29
N LEU A 168 -5.10 -14.48 25.13
CA LEU A 168 -3.70 -14.15 24.82
C LEU A 168 -3.53 -12.67 24.43
N VAL A 169 -4.48 -12.12 23.66
CA VAL A 169 -4.50 -10.69 23.32
C VAL A 169 -5.91 -10.12 23.50
N ASP A 170 -6.09 -9.36 24.58
CA ASP A 170 -7.33 -8.68 24.89
C ASP A 170 -7.57 -7.46 23.96
N ALA A 171 -8.77 -6.87 24.03
CA ALA A 171 -9.14 -5.74 23.18
C ALA A 171 -8.30 -4.47 23.46
N HIS A 172 -7.92 -4.21 24.71
CA HIS A 172 -7.08 -3.07 25.08
C HIS A 172 -5.65 -3.25 24.56
N THR A 173 -5.04 -4.43 24.73
CA THR A 173 -3.70 -4.72 24.19
C THR A 173 -3.69 -4.64 22.65
N LEU A 174 -4.71 -5.19 21.97
CA LEU A 174 -4.81 -5.09 20.52
C LEU A 174 -4.99 -3.65 20.03
N SER A 175 -5.76 -2.83 20.76
CA SER A 175 -5.91 -1.39 20.51
C SER A 175 -4.59 -0.64 20.70
N LEU A 176 -3.83 -0.91 21.76
CA LEU A 176 -2.51 -0.33 22.00
C LEU A 176 -1.49 -0.75 20.92
N LEU A 177 -1.53 -2.00 20.46
CA LEU A 177 -0.72 -2.49 19.33
C LEU A 177 -1.09 -1.77 18.03
N GLN A 178 -2.38 -1.56 17.76
CA GLN A 178 -2.85 -0.80 16.59
C GLN A 178 -2.41 0.67 16.65
N ALA A 179 -2.50 1.30 17.82
CA ALA A 179 -1.98 2.64 18.07
C ALA A 179 -0.46 2.70 17.80
N GLY A 180 0.28 1.70 18.30
CA GLY A 180 1.72 1.56 18.07
C GLY A 180 2.07 1.41 16.58
N ALA A 181 1.33 0.61 15.83
CA ALA A 181 1.49 0.45 14.38
C ALA A 181 1.28 1.78 13.64
N GLY A 182 0.21 2.52 13.97
CA GLY A 182 -0.05 3.86 13.45
C GLY A 182 1.08 4.85 13.76
N VAL A 183 1.49 4.94 15.04
CA VAL A 183 2.57 5.82 15.51
C VAL A 183 3.90 5.49 14.84
N LEU A 184 4.25 4.21 14.64
CA LEU A 184 5.47 3.80 13.94
C LEU A 184 5.43 4.18 12.45
N GLY A 185 4.28 3.98 11.78
CA GLY A 185 4.06 4.40 10.39
C GLY A 185 4.21 5.91 10.20
N VAL A 186 3.69 6.71 11.14
CA VAL A 186 3.87 8.17 11.20
C VAL A 186 5.33 8.54 11.47
N ALA A 187 5.92 8.00 12.54
CA ALA A 187 7.29 8.32 12.97
C ALA A 187 8.35 8.01 11.90
N SER A 188 8.14 6.98 11.08
CA SER A 188 9.03 6.64 9.95
C SER A 188 9.29 7.80 8.97
N LYS A 189 8.38 8.78 8.89
CA LYS A 189 8.47 9.94 7.99
C LYS A 189 9.27 11.10 8.60
N LEU A 190 9.40 11.16 9.92
CA LEU A 190 10.06 12.28 10.61
C LEU A 190 11.56 12.43 10.25
N PRO A 191 12.38 11.35 10.16
CA PRO A 191 13.76 11.48 9.69
C PRO A 191 13.85 12.05 8.27
N GLN A 192 12.93 11.65 7.37
CA GLN A 192 12.92 12.15 5.99
C GLN A 192 12.58 13.64 5.92
N ILE A 193 11.59 14.10 6.70
CA ILE A 193 11.21 15.52 6.83
C ILE A 193 12.39 16.34 7.36
N PHE A 194 13.07 15.84 8.40
CA PHE A 194 14.19 16.52 9.04
C PHE A 194 15.41 16.63 8.12
N THR A 195 15.77 15.55 7.41
CA THR A 195 16.88 15.55 6.44
C THR A 195 16.65 16.55 5.30
N ILE A 196 15.44 16.63 4.74
CA ILE A 196 15.13 17.59 3.66
C ILE A 196 15.30 19.03 4.16
N TYR A 197 14.86 19.32 5.40
CA TYR A 197 15.00 20.63 6.02
C TYR A 197 16.48 21.00 6.29
N GLN A 198 17.30 20.05 6.77
CA GLN A 198 18.73 20.29 7.02
C GLN A 198 19.55 20.47 5.73
N GLU A 199 19.35 19.59 4.75
CA GLU A 199 20.08 19.65 3.48
C GLU A 199 19.63 20.84 2.63
N GLY A 200 18.34 21.19 2.68
CA GLY A 200 17.73 22.23 1.85
C GLY A 200 17.48 21.78 0.41
N THR A 201 17.32 20.48 0.19
CA THR A 201 17.02 19.86 -1.11
C THR A 201 16.29 18.53 -0.90
N THR A 202 15.49 18.12 -1.88
CA THR A 202 14.78 16.82 -1.86
C THR A 202 15.62 15.68 -2.46
N GLY A 203 16.75 16.00 -3.11
CA GLY A 203 17.78 15.04 -3.51
C GLY A 203 17.32 14.05 -4.58
N GLN A 204 16.94 12.83 -4.16
CA GLN A 204 16.45 11.75 -5.02
C GLN A 204 15.04 11.28 -4.62
N LEU A 205 14.32 12.06 -3.80
CA LEU A 205 12.96 11.77 -3.41
C LEU A 205 12.00 11.90 -4.60
N SER A 206 11.25 10.83 -4.89
CA SER A 206 10.30 10.83 -6.01
C SER A 206 9.08 11.70 -5.68
N ALA A 207 8.91 12.81 -6.41
CA ALA A 207 7.73 13.67 -6.34
C ALA A 207 6.43 12.86 -6.51
N PHE A 208 6.41 11.95 -7.48
CA PHE A 208 5.27 11.07 -7.75
C PHE A 208 4.91 10.20 -6.53
N ALA A 209 5.91 9.65 -5.83
CA ALA A 209 5.67 8.91 -4.60
C ALA A 209 5.13 9.80 -3.48
N VAL A 210 5.69 11.00 -3.27
CA VAL A 210 5.24 11.94 -2.23
C VAL A 210 3.79 12.35 -2.44
N PHE A 211 3.42 12.77 -3.66
CA PHE A 211 2.04 13.15 -3.97
C PHE A 211 1.07 11.97 -3.94
N ASN A 212 1.49 10.77 -4.39
CA ASN A 212 0.63 9.58 -4.26
C ASN A 212 0.43 9.15 -2.79
N TYR A 213 1.42 9.32 -1.91
CA TYR A 213 1.21 9.08 -0.48
C TYR A 213 0.27 10.11 0.14
N LEU A 214 0.36 11.39 -0.26
CA LEU A 214 -0.58 12.43 0.17
C LEU A 214 -2.02 12.11 -0.28
N LEU A 215 -2.22 11.82 -1.57
CA LEU A 215 -3.53 11.48 -2.12
C LEU A 215 -4.06 10.15 -1.55
N GLY A 216 -3.22 9.13 -1.40
CA GLY A 216 -3.61 7.85 -0.82
C GLY A 216 -4.03 7.96 0.66
N THR A 217 -3.35 8.79 1.45
CA THR A 217 -3.77 9.05 2.84
C THR A 217 -5.01 9.95 2.93
N LEU A 218 -5.21 10.90 2.02
CA LEU A 218 -6.46 11.65 1.91
C LEU A 218 -7.65 10.74 1.56
N SER A 219 -7.47 9.85 0.58
CA SER A 219 -8.43 8.81 0.22
C SER A 219 -8.77 7.92 1.41
N ARG A 220 -7.76 7.50 2.18
CA ARG A 220 -7.96 6.69 3.40
C ARG A 220 -8.73 7.45 4.49
N ILE A 221 -8.48 8.75 4.72
CA ILE A 221 -9.32 9.58 5.62
C ILE A 221 -10.77 9.56 5.17
N PHE A 222 -11.03 9.82 3.88
CA PHE A 222 -12.39 9.80 3.34
C PHE A 222 -13.05 8.43 3.52
N THR A 223 -12.36 7.32 3.22
CA THR A 223 -12.97 5.99 3.38
C THR A 223 -13.24 5.63 4.84
N THR A 224 -12.33 5.99 5.76
CA THR A 224 -12.56 5.79 7.20
C THR A 224 -13.78 6.58 7.67
N LEU A 225 -13.90 7.86 7.32
CA LEU A 225 -15.05 8.71 7.70
C LEU A 225 -16.41 8.25 7.14
N GLN A 226 -16.46 7.40 6.12
CA GLN A 226 -17.71 6.90 5.53
C GLN A 226 -18.02 5.44 5.92
N GLU A 227 -17.03 4.66 6.39
CA GLU A 227 -17.17 3.21 6.62
C GLU A 227 -16.79 2.75 8.03
N VAL A 228 -16.23 3.62 8.88
CA VAL A 228 -15.62 3.24 10.16
C VAL A 228 -15.82 4.33 11.22
N ASP A 229 -16.63 4.04 12.24
CA ASP A 229 -16.79 4.90 13.43
C ASP A 229 -15.69 4.61 14.48
N ASP A 230 -14.42 4.82 14.08
CA ASP A 230 -13.25 4.51 14.91
C ASP A 230 -12.23 5.67 14.90
N ASN A 231 -12.17 6.36 16.04
CA ASN A 231 -11.28 7.50 16.24
C ASN A 231 -9.79 7.09 16.27
N LEU A 232 -9.43 5.87 16.66
CA LEU A 232 -8.03 5.45 16.71
C LEU A 232 -7.48 5.25 15.29
N ILE A 233 -8.25 4.59 14.42
CA ILE A 233 -7.91 4.47 12.99
C ILE A 233 -7.88 5.85 12.35
N LEU A 234 -8.90 6.67 12.56
CA LEU A 234 -9.01 8.02 11.99
C LEU A 234 -7.82 8.91 12.37
N TYR A 235 -7.49 9.06 13.66
CA TYR A 235 -6.37 9.90 14.09
C TYR A 235 -5.02 9.40 13.59
N SER A 236 -4.83 8.08 13.49
CA SER A 236 -3.61 7.49 12.93
C SER A 236 -3.41 7.86 11.45
N ILE A 237 -4.48 7.79 10.65
CA ILE A 237 -4.43 8.15 9.23
C ILE A 237 -4.31 9.68 9.04
N VAL A 238 -5.00 10.48 9.87
CA VAL A 238 -4.87 11.96 9.86
C VAL A 238 -3.44 12.39 10.18
N ALA A 239 -2.79 11.79 11.18
CA ALA A 239 -1.38 12.06 11.48
C ALA A 239 -0.45 11.68 10.32
N ALA A 240 -0.71 10.55 9.64
CA ALA A 240 0.05 10.13 8.46
C ALA A 240 -0.14 11.10 7.26
N PHE A 241 -1.37 11.58 7.04
CA PHE A 241 -1.69 12.61 6.05
C PHE A 241 -0.97 13.92 6.33
N VAL A 242 -0.98 14.41 7.58
CA VAL A 242 -0.28 15.66 7.97
C VAL A 242 1.22 15.56 7.66
N LEU A 243 1.89 14.45 7.98
CA LEU A 243 3.31 14.29 7.64
C LEU A 243 3.56 14.12 6.13
N ASN A 244 2.65 13.47 5.39
CA ASN A 244 2.71 13.46 3.93
C ASN A 244 2.51 14.87 3.33
N ALA A 245 1.68 15.71 3.94
CA ALA A 245 1.46 17.09 3.52
C ALA A 245 2.70 17.95 3.78
N VAL A 246 3.37 17.79 4.93
CA VAL A 246 4.67 18.42 5.20
C VAL A 246 5.71 17.98 4.16
N LEU A 247 5.81 16.69 3.84
CA LEU A 247 6.70 16.19 2.78
C LEU A 247 6.36 16.78 1.40
N ALA A 248 5.08 16.92 1.06
CA ALA A 248 4.65 17.51 -0.21
C ALA A 248 4.95 19.01 -0.29
N ILE A 249 4.74 19.76 0.79
CA ILE A 249 5.10 21.18 0.91
C ILE A 249 6.62 21.35 0.77
N GLN A 250 7.41 20.52 1.47
CA GLN A 250 8.87 20.48 1.29
C GLN A 250 9.27 20.11 -0.14
N MET A 251 8.57 19.17 -0.78
CA MET A 251 8.86 18.77 -2.16
C MET A 251 8.68 19.93 -3.13
N VAL A 252 7.61 20.72 -3.00
CA VAL A 252 7.38 21.92 -3.81
C VAL A 252 8.37 23.03 -3.47
N TYR A 253 8.61 23.30 -2.18
CA TYR A 253 9.46 24.41 -1.73
C TYR A 253 10.93 24.23 -2.13
N TYR A 254 11.47 23.02 -2.00
CA TYR A 254 12.86 22.70 -2.35
C TYR A 254 13.04 22.13 -3.77
N TRP A 255 12.00 22.17 -4.62
CA TRP A 255 11.98 21.53 -5.95
C TRP A 255 13.15 21.92 -6.85
N ASN A 256 13.51 23.21 -6.85
CA ASN A 256 14.60 23.78 -7.65
C ASN A 256 15.86 24.09 -6.82
N SER A 257 15.94 23.62 -5.56
CA SER A 257 17.09 23.92 -4.69
C SER A 257 18.29 23.05 -5.07
N PRO A 258 19.39 23.63 -5.56
CA PRO A 258 20.54 22.86 -6.01
C PRO A 258 21.17 22.13 -4.82
N ALA A 259 21.34 20.81 -4.96
CA ALA A 259 21.91 19.99 -3.89
C ALA A 259 23.29 20.52 -3.48
N LYS A 260 23.48 20.73 -2.17
CA LYS A 260 24.77 21.15 -1.62
C LYS A 260 25.85 20.17 -2.06
N LYS A 261 26.87 20.68 -2.75
CA LYS A 261 28.08 19.91 -3.09
C LYS A 261 28.95 19.73 -1.85
N THR A 262 28.50 18.91 -0.92
CA THR A 262 29.30 18.48 0.24
C THR A 262 30.55 17.77 -0.29
N ALA A 263 31.70 18.42 -0.19
CA ALA A 263 32.94 17.95 -0.78
C ALA A 263 33.44 16.70 -0.04
N ILE A 264 33.23 15.53 -0.64
CA ILE A 264 33.69 14.25 -0.08
C ILE A 264 35.22 14.18 -0.22
N PRO A 265 36.01 14.12 0.88
CA PRO A 265 37.43 13.88 0.80
C PRO A 265 37.70 12.46 0.25
N ALA A 266 38.62 12.33 -0.69
CA ALA A 266 38.72 11.12 -1.50
C ALA A 266 39.28 9.91 -0.73
N LYS A 267 38.61 8.75 -0.93
CA LYS A 267 39.03 7.37 -0.59
C LYS A 267 39.15 7.01 0.89
N HIS A 268 38.16 6.23 1.35
CA HIS A 268 38.48 4.83 1.69
C HIS A 268 37.37 3.85 1.27
N ASN A 269 37.73 2.59 1.08
CA ASN A 269 36.99 1.65 0.24
C ASN A 269 36.17 0.64 1.07
N LYS A 270 34.85 0.83 1.18
CA LYS A 270 33.89 -0.18 1.66
C LYS A 270 32.60 -0.15 0.83
N LYS A 271 32.19 -1.31 0.30
CA LYS A 271 30.93 -1.49 -0.45
C LYS A 271 29.78 -1.86 0.51
N ALA A 272 28.90 -0.91 0.81
CA ALA A 272 27.62 -1.09 1.53
C ALA A 272 26.86 0.25 1.53
N VAL A 273 25.54 0.37 1.38
CA VAL A 273 24.49 -0.57 0.96
C VAL A 273 23.62 0.13 -0.09
N ALA A 274 23.28 -0.55 -1.18
CA ALA A 274 22.26 -0.09 -2.11
C ALA A 274 21.32 -1.25 -2.43
N ASN A 275 20.06 -1.16 -1.99
CA ASN A 275 18.86 -1.77 -2.59
C ASN A 275 17.64 -1.56 -1.68
N SER A 276 16.72 -0.68 -2.09
CA SER A 276 15.29 -0.70 -1.68
C SER A 276 14.45 -0.07 -2.81
N PRO A 277 14.13 -0.83 -3.89
CA PRO A 277 13.35 -0.30 -5.00
C PRO A 277 11.84 -0.49 -4.75
N ALA A 278 11.17 0.57 -4.31
CA ALA A 278 9.75 0.76 -4.65
C ALA A 278 9.62 0.90 -6.19
N ALA A 279 8.46 0.53 -6.74
CA ALA A 279 8.34 0.19 -8.16
C ALA A 279 8.18 1.39 -9.13
N ALA A 280 8.62 1.19 -10.38
CA ALA A 280 8.28 2.00 -11.55
C ALA A 280 8.48 1.19 -12.87
N GLN A 281 7.88 1.65 -13.96
CA GLN A 281 7.89 1.07 -15.32
C GLN A 281 8.70 1.97 -16.30
N ALA A 282 9.06 1.58 -17.53
CA ALA A 282 8.80 0.35 -18.29
C ALA A 282 10.14 -0.26 -18.82
N SER A 283 10.39 -0.81 -20.02
CA SER A 283 9.71 -0.89 -21.34
C SER A 283 9.99 -2.26 -22.00
N GLY A 284 9.43 -2.54 -23.19
CA GLY A 284 9.60 -3.82 -23.90
C GLY A 284 10.36 -3.78 -25.23
N VAL A 285 10.39 -4.94 -25.90
CA VAL A 285 10.90 -5.25 -27.27
C VAL A 285 12.43 -5.46 -27.40
N SER A 286 12.79 -6.40 -28.27
CA SER A 286 14.12 -6.96 -28.58
C SER A 286 14.29 -7.04 -30.12
N PRO A 287 15.46 -7.34 -30.75
CA PRO A 287 16.23 -8.58 -30.50
C PRO A 287 17.78 -8.52 -30.63
N LYS A 288 18.38 -9.68 -30.33
CA LYS A 288 19.77 -10.14 -30.58
C LYS A 288 20.08 -10.27 -32.09
N PRO A 289 21.35 -10.44 -32.57
CA PRO A 289 22.02 -11.75 -32.43
C PRO A 289 23.58 -11.80 -32.31
N ALA A 290 24.05 -12.87 -31.65
CA ALA A 290 25.27 -13.69 -31.86
C ALA A 290 26.70 -13.09 -32.03
N GLY A 291 27.69 -13.72 -31.35
CA GLY A 291 29.13 -13.34 -31.44
C GLY A 291 30.13 -14.34 -30.79
N LYS A 292 30.12 -15.60 -31.23
CA LYS A 292 31.12 -16.71 -31.08
C LYS A 292 32.34 -16.56 -30.11
N THR A 293 32.34 -17.40 -29.05
CA THR A 293 33.40 -18.35 -28.58
C THR A 293 34.91 -17.96 -28.47
N PRO A 294 35.73 -18.68 -27.65
CA PRO A 294 36.98 -18.14 -27.07
C PRO A 294 38.30 -18.58 -27.75
N THR A 295 39.38 -17.86 -27.43
CA THR A 295 40.78 -18.29 -27.63
C THR A 295 41.62 -18.07 -26.36
N THR A 296 42.89 -18.50 -26.36
CA THR A 296 43.68 -18.69 -25.13
C THR A 296 45.08 -18.07 -25.19
N ARG A 297 45.65 -17.79 -24.00
CA ARG A 297 47.07 -17.99 -23.64
C ARG A 297 48.15 -17.43 -24.59
N ARG A 298 48.90 -16.41 -24.13
CA ARG A 298 50.33 -16.51 -23.67
C ARG A 298 50.96 -15.11 -23.49
N ARG A 299 52.04 -15.06 -22.69
CA ARG A 299 52.95 -13.92 -22.51
C ARG A 299 53.42 -13.30 -23.84
N GLY A 300 53.51 -11.98 -23.85
CA GLY A 300 54.34 -11.13 -24.71
C GLY A 300 54.63 -9.88 -23.89
#